data_AF-A0AAV4NQ56-F1
#
_entry.id   AF-A0AAV4NQ56-F1
#
_cell.length_a   1.000
_cell.length_b   1.000
_cell.length_c   1.000
_cell.angle_alpha   90.00
_cell.angle_beta   90.00
_cell.angle_gamma   90.00
#
_symmetry.space_group_name_H-M   'P 1'
#
loop_
_entity.id
_entity.type
_entity.pdbx_description
1 polymer ?
#
loop_
_entity_poly.entity_id
_entity_poly.type
_entity_poly.pdbx_seq_one_letter_code
_entity_poly.pdbx_strand_id
1 'polypeptide(L)'
;MADVPMHINEKCDNSEKLENLIYIDKTPFTSVTEGKAEVLFPSSHDVFYNPVQEFNRDLSIAVLKQFAKNPPKAKSKKEVKNCSDDNNSGIRILEALSASGLRSIRFAKELPNLEKIVANDRNTQAFLSIQRNIKHNKVENIVEAANEDASVSKFQTKVFLPQ
;
A
#
# COMPACT_ATOMS: atom_id res chain seq x y z
N MET A 1 -19.27 -1.47 54.71
CA MET A 1 -17.79 -1.42 54.74
C MET A 1 -17.29 -1.94 53.42
N ALA A 2 -16.58 -1.24 52.54
CA ALA A 2 -16.50 0.17 52.19
C ALA A 2 -16.11 0.14 50.71
N ASP A 3 -16.87 0.80 49.84
CA ASP A 3 -16.51 1.02 48.45
C ASP A 3 -15.29 1.94 48.38
N VAL A 4 -14.30 1.60 47.55
CA VAL A 4 -13.23 2.53 47.15
C VAL A 4 -13.25 2.64 45.63
N PRO A 5 -13.67 3.77 45.05
CA PRO A 5 -13.58 3.97 43.61
C PRO A 5 -12.14 4.37 43.25
N MET A 6 -11.49 3.58 42.41
CA MET A 6 -10.23 3.96 41.79
C MET A 6 -10.54 4.78 40.53
N HIS A 7 -10.64 6.10 40.68
CA HIS A 7 -10.56 7.02 39.55
C HIS A 7 -9.10 7.05 39.05
N ILE A 8 -8.79 6.21 38.08
CA ILE A 8 -7.63 6.45 37.22
C ILE A 8 -8.00 7.52 36.21
N ASN A 9 -7.50 8.71 36.47
CA ASN A 9 -7.58 9.88 35.61
C ASN A 9 -6.56 9.70 34.49
N GLU A 10 -6.91 8.97 33.42
CA GLU A 10 -6.15 8.99 32.18
C GLU A 10 -6.37 10.34 31.49
N LYS A 11 -5.61 11.34 31.93
CA LYS A 11 -5.27 12.46 31.05
C LYS A 11 -4.45 11.87 29.90
N CYS A 12 -5.13 11.52 28.81
CA CYS A 12 -4.47 11.35 27.52
C CYS A 12 -3.68 12.63 27.26
N ASP A 13 -2.37 12.51 27.30
CA ASP A 13 -1.44 13.58 27.02
C ASP A 13 -1.60 13.96 25.54
N ASN A 14 -2.32 15.06 25.29
CA ASN A 14 -2.60 15.58 23.96
C ASN A 14 -1.37 16.30 23.35
N SER A 15 -0.20 16.25 23.99
CA SER A 15 0.99 16.98 23.58
C SER A 15 1.87 16.25 22.55
N GLU A 16 1.76 14.92 22.42
CA GLU A 16 2.58 14.15 21.44
C GLU A 16 2.04 14.16 20.00
N LYS A 17 0.81 14.66 19.76
CA LYS A 17 0.12 14.52 18.47
C LYS A 17 0.46 15.58 17.40
N LEU A 18 1.27 16.60 17.73
CA LEU A 18 1.45 17.79 16.89
C LEU A 18 2.76 17.84 16.08
N GLU A 19 3.70 16.91 16.25
CA GLU A 19 5.04 17.06 15.64
C GLU A 19 5.14 16.70 14.15
N ASN A 20 4.09 16.11 13.53
CA ASN A 20 4.15 15.61 12.14
C ASN A 20 3.05 16.18 11.22
N LEU A 21 2.64 17.44 11.41
CA LEU A 21 1.62 18.09 10.59
C LEU A 21 2.19 18.65 9.28
N ILE A 22 1.70 18.14 8.16
CA ILE A 22 1.99 18.63 6.80
C ILE A 22 0.74 19.29 6.23
N TYR A 23 0.89 20.46 5.60
CA TYR A 23 -0.22 21.14 4.93
C TYR A 23 -0.13 20.97 3.41
N ILE A 24 -1.19 20.43 2.81
CA ILE A 24 -1.37 20.36 1.36
C ILE A 24 -2.66 21.12 1.03
N ASP A 25 -2.57 22.13 0.16
CA ASP A 25 -3.70 22.98 -0.22
C ASP A 25 -4.48 23.52 1.00
N LYS A 26 -3.75 23.98 2.02
CA LYS A 26 -4.27 24.48 3.32
C LYS A 26 -4.98 23.42 4.18
N THR A 27 -4.92 22.14 3.80
CA THR A 27 -5.50 21.04 4.56
C THR A 27 -4.41 20.32 5.38
N PRO A 28 -4.60 20.10 6.69
CA PRO A 28 -3.62 19.41 7.53
C PRO A 28 -3.65 17.88 7.33
N PHE A 29 -2.47 17.29 7.35
CA PHE A 29 -2.23 15.85 7.29
C PHE A 29 -1.22 15.46 8.36
N THR A 30 -1.40 14.29 8.96
CA THR A 30 -0.39 13.65 9.79
C THR A 30 0.48 12.77 8.91
N SER A 31 1.80 12.99 8.93
CA SER A 31 2.76 12.12 8.26
C SER A 31 3.16 10.94 9.14
N VAL A 32 3.23 9.75 8.53
CA VAL A 32 3.77 8.53 9.14
C VAL A 32 4.80 7.92 8.20
N THR A 33 6.01 7.71 8.71
CA THR A 33 7.08 7.05 7.98
C THR A 33 7.21 5.61 8.45
N GLU A 34 7.29 4.68 7.49
CA GLU A 34 7.58 3.27 7.75
C GLU A 34 8.47 2.70 6.64
N GLY A 35 9.61 2.13 7.02
CA GLY A 35 10.62 1.70 6.06
C GLY A 35 11.06 2.87 5.17
N LYS A 36 10.91 2.73 3.85
CA LYS A 36 11.21 3.80 2.88
C LYS A 36 10.00 4.64 2.48
N ALA A 37 8.81 4.29 2.96
CA ALA A 37 7.57 4.97 2.60
C ALA A 37 7.22 6.04 3.64
N GLU A 38 6.64 7.13 3.16
CA GLU A 38 6.02 8.15 4.01
C GLU A 38 4.58 8.34 3.53
N VAL A 39 3.58 8.19 4.39
CA VAL A 39 2.17 8.29 4.03
C VAL A 39 1.48 9.38 4.82
N LEU A 40 0.57 10.08 4.15
CA LEU A 40 -0.17 11.21 4.67
C LEU A 40 -1.58 10.76 5.04
N PHE A 41 -1.95 10.98 6.30
CA PHE A 41 -3.28 10.70 6.82
C PHE A 41 -4.05 12.00 7.05
N PRO A 42 -5.28 12.12 6.53
CA PRO A 42 -6.11 13.28 6.81
C PRO A 42 -6.50 13.30 8.29
N SER A 43 -6.64 14.49 8.87
CA SER A 43 -7.11 14.64 10.26
C SER A 43 -8.53 14.10 10.51
N SER A 44 -9.29 13.79 9.45
CA SER A 44 -10.62 13.18 9.56
C SER A 44 -10.60 11.71 10.00
N HIS A 45 -9.43 11.05 10.02
CA HIS A 45 -9.26 9.64 10.41
C HIS A 45 -10.08 8.62 9.58
N ASP A 46 -10.51 9.00 8.36
CA ASP A 46 -11.30 8.13 7.47
C ASP A 46 -10.50 6.97 6.85
N VAL A 47 -9.18 6.96 7.05
CA VAL A 47 -8.26 6.00 6.44
C VAL A 47 -7.49 5.28 7.54
N PHE A 48 -7.54 3.95 7.51
CA PHE A 48 -7.01 3.11 8.57
C PHE A 48 -5.47 2.98 8.52
N TYR A 49 -4.85 3.02 9.71
CA TYR A 49 -3.45 2.67 9.93
C TYR A 49 -3.32 1.97 11.29
N ASN A 50 -2.48 0.94 11.34
CA ASN A 50 -2.16 0.24 12.58
C ASN A 50 -0.63 0.07 12.70
N PRO A 51 0.02 0.70 13.69
CA PRO A 51 1.46 0.58 13.90
C PRO A 51 1.88 -0.84 14.29
N VAL A 52 1.05 -1.58 15.02
CA VAL A 52 1.32 -2.98 15.42
C VAL A 52 1.50 -3.90 14.20
N GLN A 53 0.98 -3.51 13.03
CA GLN A 53 1.07 -4.26 11.79
C GLN A 53 2.37 -4.02 10.99
N GLU A 54 3.32 -3.23 11.50
CA GLU A 54 4.62 -2.97 10.84
C GLU A 54 5.39 -4.27 10.59
N PHE A 55 5.48 -5.14 11.60
CA PHE A 55 6.13 -6.44 11.48
C PHE A 55 5.51 -7.30 10.35
N ASN A 56 4.19 -7.30 10.22
CA ASN A 56 3.51 -8.05 9.16
C ASN A 56 3.83 -7.50 7.77
N ARG A 57 4.03 -6.18 7.65
CA ARG A 57 4.44 -5.52 6.40
C ARG A 57 5.90 -5.84 6.07
N ASP A 58 6.79 -5.81 7.06
CA ASP A 58 8.20 -6.21 6.88
C ASP A 58 8.35 -7.66 6.44
N LEU A 59 7.61 -8.57 7.09
CA LEU A 59 7.61 -9.98 6.73
C LEU A 59 7.14 -10.19 5.29
N SER A 60 6.08 -9.47 4.87
CA SER A 60 5.59 -9.52 3.49
C SER A 60 6.66 -9.07 2.49
N ILE A 61 7.40 -8.01 2.79
CA ILE A 61 8.50 -7.52 1.95
C ILE A 61 9.63 -8.55 1.88
N ALA A 62 10.03 -9.15 3.00
CA ALA A 62 11.08 -10.16 3.02
C ALA A 62 10.73 -11.35 2.12
N VAL A 63 9.50 -11.87 2.22
CA VAL A 63 9.01 -12.99 1.41
C VAL A 63 8.93 -12.60 -0.08
N LEU A 64 8.31 -11.47 -0.40
CA LEU A 64 8.18 -11.01 -1.79
C LEU A 64 9.53 -10.70 -2.42
N LYS A 65 10.49 -10.17 -1.65
CA LYS A 65 11.84 -9.90 -2.12
C LYS A 65 12.58 -11.18 -2.50
N GLN A 66 12.41 -12.24 -1.72
CA GLN A 66 12.98 -13.54 -2.06
C GLN A 66 12.31 -14.14 -3.29
N PHE A 67 10.99 -14.04 -3.38
CA PHE A 67 10.23 -14.46 -4.56
C PHE A 67 10.66 -13.68 -5.83
N ALA A 68 10.92 -12.38 -5.71
CA ALA A 68 11.39 -11.51 -6.80
C ALA A 68 12.80 -11.79 -7.31
N LYS A 69 13.67 -12.29 -6.42
CA LYS A 69 15.02 -12.70 -6.80
C LYS A 69 15.04 -14.04 -7.51
N ASN A 70 14.19 -14.97 -7.06
CA ASN A 70 14.14 -16.34 -7.56
C ASN A 70 12.70 -16.74 -7.89
N PRO A 71 12.08 -16.12 -8.93
CA PRO A 71 10.74 -16.50 -9.32
C PRO A 71 10.74 -17.97 -9.73
N PRO A 72 9.76 -18.78 -9.28
CA PRO A 72 9.68 -20.17 -9.70
C PRO A 72 9.56 -20.21 -11.22
N LYS A 73 10.41 -21.00 -11.88
CA LYS A 73 10.30 -21.23 -13.32
C LYS A 73 8.89 -21.72 -13.60
N ALA A 74 8.10 -20.94 -14.32
CA ALA A 74 6.76 -21.34 -14.71
C ALA A 74 6.86 -22.69 -15.41
N LYS A 75 6.11 -23.71 -14.95
CA LYS A 75 5.94 -24.95 -15.70
C LYS A 75 5.41 -24.52 -17.06
N SER A 76 6.21 -24.68 -18.10
CA SER A 76 5.91 -24.30 -19.47
C SER A 76 4.55 -24.88 -19.89
N LYS A 77 3.48 -24.07 -19.77
CA LYS A 77 2.22 -24.34 -20.44
C LYS A 77 2.47 -24.05 -21.93
N LYS A 78 2.20 -25.03 -22.78
CA LYS A 78 2.34 -24.95 -24.23
C LYS A 78 1.60 -23.74 -24.80
N GLU A 79 2.34 -22.96 -25.59
CA GLU A 79 1.98 -22.24 -26.82
C GLU A 79 0.69 -21.40 -26.85
N VAL A 80 0.86 -20.08 -26.89
CA VAL A 80 0.67 -19.29 -28.12
C VAL A 80 1.80 -18.26 -28.18
N LYS A 81 2.69 -18.37 -29.18
CA LYS A 81 3.69 -17.36 -29.52
C LYS A 81 3.02 -16.28 -30.37
N ASN A 82 3.16 -15.02 -29.97
CA ASN A 82 3.55 -13.93 -30.87
C ASN A 82 4.05 -12.73 -30.05
N CYS A 83 5.14 -12.16 -30.55
CA CYS A 83 5.83 -10.91 -30.18
C CYS A 83 6.85 -10.97 -29.03
N SER A 84 8.12 -10.81 -29.47
CA SER A 84 9.32 -10.31 -28.79
C SER A 84 9.80 -10.99 -27.50
N ASP A 85 10.98 -11.58 -27.60
CA ASP A 85 11.90 -11.88 -26.52
C ASP A 85 12.02 -10.69 -25.54
N ASP A 86 11.67 -10.93 -24.28
CA ASP A 86 12.31 -10.30 -23.12
C ASP A 86 12.18 -11.27 -21.94
N ASN A 87 13.27 -11.97 -21.62
CA ASN A 87 13.38 -12.93 -20.52
C ASN A 87 13.37 -12.27 -19.13
N ASN A 88 12.61 -11.17 -18.93
CA ASN A 88 12.60 -10.43 -17.67
C ASN A 88 11.27 -9.69 -17.40
N SER A 89 10.12 -10.37 -17.47
CA SER A 89 8.86 -9.81 -16.96
C SER A 89 8.95 -9.72 -15.43
N GLY A 90 8.85 -8.49 -14.91
CA GLY A 90 8.85 -8.22 -13.48
C GLY A 90 7.58 -8.74 -12.80
N ILE A 91 7.57 -8.73 -11.47
CA ILE A 91 6.41 -9.16 -10.70
C ILE A 91 5.32 -8.09 -10.73
N ARG A 92 4.08 -8.54 -10.92
CA ARG A 92 2.88 -7.74 -10.69
C ARG A 92 2.24 -8.08 -9.35
N ILE A 93 1.87 -7.07 -8.56
CA ILE A 93 1.29 -7.23 -7.23
C ILE A 93 -0.10 -6.59 -7.16
N LEU A 94 -1.07 -7.30 -6.55
CA LEU A 94 -2.36 -6.75 -6.13
C LEU A 94 -2.36 -6.52 -4.63
N GLU A 95 -2.71 -5.32 -4.20
CA GLU A 95 -3.19 -5.07 -2.85
C GLU A 95 -4.68 -4.77 -2.89
N ALA A 96 -5.50 -5.80 -2.65
CA ALA A 96 -6.96 -5.70 -2.84
C ALA A 96 -7.66 -4.77 -1.84
N LEU A 97 -7.08 -4.56 -0.65
CA LEU A 97 -7.59 -3.73 0.44
C LEU A 97 -6.43 -2.87 0.98
N SER A 98 -6.24 -1.71 0.36
CA SER A 98 -5.02 -0.91 0.52
C SER A 98 -5.11 0.17 1.60
N ALA A 99 -6.31 0.60 2.00
CA ALA A 99 -6.50 1.74 2.89
C ALA A 99 -5.69 2.98 2.45
N SER A 100 -4.54 3.28 3.08
CA SER A 100 -3.66 4.39 2.69
C SER A 100 -2.71 4.08 1.53
N GLY A 101 -2.59 2.81 1.14
CA GLY A 101 -1.61 2.34 0.15
C GLY A 101 -0.20 2.15 0.69
N LEU A 102 -0.01 2.23 2.02
CA LEU A 102 1.32 2.16 2.65
C LEU A 102 2.12 0.93 2.20
N ARG A 103 1.51 -0.26 2.21
CA ARG A 103 2.20 -1.50 1.83
C ARG A 103 2.58 -1.49 0.34
N SER A 104 1.67 -1.09 -0.55
CA SER A 104 1.97 -0.91 -1.98
C SER A 104 3.12 0.07 -2.23
N ILE A 105 3.20 1.17 -1.48
CA ILE A 105 4.30 2.14 -1.60
C ILE A 105 5.61 1.56 -1.09
N ARG A 106 5.58 0.85 0.04
CA ARG A 106 6.76 0.13 0.54
C ARG A 106 7.25 -0.90 -0.47
N PHE A 107 6.34 -1.67 -1.07
CA PHE A 107 6.65 -2.61 -2.15
C PHE A 107 7.39 -1.91 -3.29
N ALA A 108 6.85 -0.81 -3.80
CA ALA A 108 7.45 -0.03 -4.88
C ALA A 108 8.89 0.44 -4.57
N LYS A 109 9.18 0.77 -3.30
CA LYS A 109 10.48 1.32 -2.88
C LYS A 109 11.49 0.26 -2.40
N GLU A 110 11.04 -0.94 -2.05
CA GLU A 110 11.84 -1.93 -1.32
C GLU A 110 12.03 -3.26 -2.06
N LEU A 111 11.17 -3.58 -3.04
CA LEU A 111 11.24 -4.79 -3.84
C LEU A 111 11.96 -4.56 -5.18
N PRO A 112 12.84 -5.50 -5.61
CA PRO A 112 13.42 -5.47 -6.95
C PRO A 112 12.45 -6.07 -7.99
N ASN A 113 12.76 -5.85 -9.28
CA ASN A 113 12.11 -6.53 -10.41
C ASN A 113 10.57 -6.44 -10.40
N LEU A 114 10.04 -5.27 -10.06
CA LEU A 114 8.60 -5.00 -10.12
C LEU A 114 8.21 -4.52 -11.53
N GLU A 115 7.09 -5.02 -12.03
CA GLU A 115 6.46 -4.53 -13.26
C GLU A 115 5.32 -3.56 -12.94
N LYS A 116 4.44 -3.92 -12.00
CA LYS A 116 3.25 -3.13 -11.66
C LYS A 116 2.69 -3.47 -10.29
N ILE A 117 2.17 -2.47 -9.58
CA ILE A 117 1.42 -2.65 -8.34
C ILE A 117 0.05 -1.99 -8.49
N VAL A 118 -1.01 -2.70 -8.13
CA VAL A 118 -2.37 -2.15 -8.06
C VAL A 118 -2.77 -2.04 -6.60
N ALA A 119 -2.95 -0.82 -6.11
CA ALA A 119 -3.42 -0.52 -4.77
C ALA A 119 -4.93 -0.22 -4.84
N ASN A 120 -5.75 -1.20 -4.45
CA ASN A 120 -7.20 -1.11 -4.51
C ASN A 120 -7.84 -0.86 -3.15
N ASP A 121 -8.87 -0.02 -3.10
CA ASP A 121 -9.80 0.05 -1.98
C ASP A 121 -11.17 0.58 -2.46
N ARG A 122 -12.28 0.01 -1.96
CA ARG A 122 -13.64 0.43 -2.36
C ARG A 122 -14.08 1.75 -1.75
N ASN A 123 -13.42 2.19 -0.69
CA ASN A 123 -13.75 3.45 -0.02
C ASN A 123 -13.14 4.61 -0.82
N THR A 124 -13.96 5.56 -1.26
CA THR A 124 -13.48 6.71 -2.04
C THR A 124 -12.42 7.54 -1.30
N GLN A 125 -12.51 7.70 0.03
CA GLN A 125 -11.49 8.40 0.80
C GLN A 125 -10.16 7.62 0.85
N ALA A 126 -10.23 6.29 0.95
CA ALA A 126 -9.06 5.42 0.84
C ALA A 126 -8.43 5.53 -0.55
N PHE A 127 -9.23 5.43 -1.63
CA PHE A 127 -8.76 5.65 -3.00
C PHE A 127 -8.06 6.99 -3.19
N LEU A 128 -8.64 8.09 -2.71
CA LEU A 128 -8.02 9.42 -2.76
C LEU A 128 -6.73 9.49 -1.93
N SER A 129 -6.69 8.79 -0.79
CA SER A 129 -5.50 8.67 0.04
C SER A 129 -4.38 7.93 -0.68
N ILE A 130 -4.68 6.80 -1.32
CA ILE A 130 -3.75 6.04 -2.15
C ILE A 130 -3.19 6.93 -3.26
N GLN A 131 -4.06 7.61 -4.02
CA GLN A 131 -3.61 8.52 -5.09
C GLN A 131 -2.66 9.61 -4.58
N ARG A 132 -2.98 10.22 -3.44
CA ARG A 132 -2.12 11.23 -2.80
C ARG A 132 -0.77 10.64 -2.40
N ASN A 133 -0.77 9.48 -1.75
CA ASN A 133 0.44 8.87 -1.23
C ASN A 133 1.33 8.31 -2.33
N ILE A 134 0.76 7.81 -3.45
CA ILE A 134 1.55 7.45 -4.65
C ILE A 134 2.34 8.66 -5.14
N LYS A 135 1.67 9.81 -5.31
CA LYS A 135 2.31 11.06 -5.77
C LYS A 135 3.35 11.57 -4.77
N HIS A 136 3.02 11.59 -3.48
CA HIS A 136 3.92 12.00 -2.41
C HIS A 136 5.23 11.20 -2.43
N ASN A 137 5.14 9.90 -2.72
CA ASN A 137 6.28 9.00 -2.74
C ASN A 137 6.98 8.89 -4.10
N LYS A 138 6.47 9.56 -5.14
CA LYS A 138 7.00 9.56 -6.51
C LYS A 138 7.08 8.16 -7.13
N VAL A 139 6.02 7.36 -6.96
CA VAL A 139 5.93 5.97 -7.43
C VAL A 139 4.81 5.75 -8.46
N GLU A 140 4.33 6.82 -9.11
CA GLU A 140 3.28 6.79 -10.14
C GLU A 140 3.65 5.91 -11.34
N ASN A 141 4.95 5.73 -11.61
CA ASN A 141 5.43 4.91 -12.72
C ASN A 141 5.24 3.41 -12.50
N ILE A 142 4.90 2.98 -11.28
CA ILE A 142 4.79 1.56 -10.93
C ILE A 142 3.55 1.21 -10.11
N VAL A 143 3.02 2.14 -9.31
CA VAL A 143 1.81 1.94 -8.51
C VAL A 143 0.63 2.68 -9.13
N GLU A 144 -0.48 1.98 -9.33
CA GLU A 144 -1.76 2.58 -9.68
C GLU A 144 -2.80 2.39 -8.57
N ALA A 145 -3.65 3.40 -8.38
CA ALA A 145 -4.78 3.31 -7.46
C ALA A 145 -6.02 2.77 -8.20
N ALA A 146 -6.79 1.90 -7.54
CA ALA A 146 -8.09 1.43 -8.02
C ALA A 146 -9.18 1.64 -6.96
N ASN A 147 -10.40 1.92 -7.41
CA ASN A 147 -11.57 2.08 -6.55
C ASN A 147 -12.63 1.02 -6.91
N GLU A 148 -12.33 -0.23 -6.61
CA GLU A 148 -13.15 -1.38 -6.95
C GLU A 148 -13.48 -2.18 -5.69
N ASP A 149 -14.60 -2.91 -5.72
CA ASP A 149 -14.83 -3.95 -4.72
C ASP A 149 -13.76 -5.04 -4.88
N ALA A 150 -13.15 -5.48 -3.78
CA ALA A 150 -12.08 -6.47 -3.81
C ALA A 150 -12.53 -7.80 -4.47
N SER A 151 -13.81 -8.15 -4.40
CA SER A 151 -14.39 -9.34 -5.04
C SER A 151 -14.51 -9.23 -6.56
N VAL A 152 -14.62 -8.00 -7.09
CA VAL A 152 -14.70 -7.74 -8.53
C VAL A 152 -13.38 -7.22 -9.10
N SER A 153 -12.37 -7.01 -8.26
CA SER A 153 -11.06 -6.53 -8.69
C SER A 153 -10.43 -7.55 -9.62
N LYS A 154 -10.68 -7.35 -10.92
CA LYS A 154 -10.11 -8.13 -11.99
C LYS A 154 -8.70 -7.62 -12.12
N PHE A 155 -7.76 -8.24 -11.40
CA PHE A 155 -6.34 -8.05 -11.63
C PHE A 155 -6.13 -8.10 -13.13
N GLN A 156 -5.90 -6.94 -13.75
CA GLN A 156 -6.18 -6.74 -15.16
C GLN A 156 -5.10 -7.48 -15.94
N THR A 157 -5.32 -8.79 -16.08
CA THR A 157 -4.75 -9.64 -17.10
C THR A 157 -5.44 -9.20 -18.38
N LYS A 158 -5.18 -7.97 -18.81
CA LYS A 158 -5.36 -7.60 -20.21
C LYS A 158 -4.35 -8.48 -20.95
N VAL A 159 -4.80 -9.67 -21.32
CA VAL A 159 -4.40 -10.23 -22.60
C VAL A 159 -4.81 -9.14 -23.58
N PHE A 160 -3.84 -8.35 -24.02
CA PHE A 160 -4.03 -7.43 -25.12
C PHE A 160 -4.37 -8.34 -26.30
N LEU A 161 -5.67 -8.50 -26.60
CA LEU A 161 -6.07 -9.01 -27.89
C LEU A 161 -5.92 -7.81 -28.82
N PRO A 162 -4.89 -7.77 -29.69
CA PRO A 162 -4.86 -6.75 -30.72
C PRO A 162 -6.14 -6.88 -31.54
N GLN A 163 -6.82 -5.76 -31.76
CA GLN A 163 -7.79 -5.65 -32.85
C GLN A 163 -7.04 -5.49 -34.17
#